data_AF-A0A4S8MVT8-F1
#
_entry.id   AF-A0A4S8MVT8-F1
#
_cell.length_a   1.000
_cell.length_b   1.000
_cell.length_c   1.000
_cell.angle_alpha   90.00
_cell.angle_beta   90.00
_cell.angle_gamma   90.00
#
_symmetry.space_group_name_H-M   'P 1'
#
loop_
_entity.id
_entity.type
_entity.pdbx_description
1 polymer ?
#
loop_
_entity_poly.entity_id
_entity_poly.type
_entity_poly.pdbx_seq_one_letter_code
_entity_poly.pdbx_strand_id
1 'polypeptide(L)'
;MSSPSTPTRRLSSIPRPPPSPLRSATPLSPVTPTPPTPTQASSAPASSVPSRRPTPSASTPPKTRARDLLRKHYGLGVGPPPPSGKPTDPMNLDSPVFDAKAYYEQLITTSSLPTLLKRENEILGEIRELDSERQSLVYNHHHELIAASDTIAAMKTRAESLDADLDRLKEAFSEISRLANEVAIEETSPDVAPSHTTENTQVWEH
;
A
#
# COMPACT_ATOMS: atom_id res chain seq x y z
N MET A 1 -71.26 3.69 11.32
CA MET A 1 -70.21 3.01 10.53
C MET A 1 -68.92 3.21 11.29
N SER A 2 -68.49 2.19 12.03
CA SER A 2 -67.33 2.25 12.94
C SER A 2 -66.12 1.66 12.24
N SER A 3 -65.05 2.44 12.12
CA SER A 3 -63.74 1.96 11.65
C SER A 3 -62.97 1.33 12.83
N PRO A 4 -62.32 0.17 12.66
CA PRO A 4 -61.53 -0.43 13.73
C PRO A 4 -60.12 0.18 13.77
N SER A 5 -59.69 0.60 14.96
CA SER A 5 -58.33 1.05 15.26
C SER A 5 -57.36 -0.13 15.29
N THR A 6 -56.33 -0.11 14.45
CA THR A 6 -55.19 -1.03 14.50
C THR A 6 -54.25 -0.68 15.66
N PRO A 7 -53.78 -1.66 16.46
CA PRO A 7 -52.83 -1.40 17.53
C PRO A 7 -51.41 -1.22 16.97
N THR A 8 -50.81 -0.05 17.22
CA THR A 8 -49.37 0.19 17.01
C THR A 8 -48.57 -0.76 17.91
N ARG A 9 -48.01 -1.81 17.32
CA ARG A 9 -47.04 -2.70 17.96
C ARG A 9 -45.78 -1.88 18.25
N ARG A 10 -45.62 -1.45 19.50
CA ARG A 10 -44.37 -0.87 20.02
C ARG A 10 -43.25 -1.88 19.78
N LEU A 11 -42.30 -1.54 18.91
CA LEU A 11 -41.03 -2.23 18.83
C LEU A 11 -40.31 -1.99 20.16
N SER A 12 -40.22 -3.03 20.98
CA SER A 12 -39.36 -3.07 22.16
C SER A 12 -37.92 -2.82 21.70
N SER A 13 -37.35 -1.67 22.07
CA SER A 13 -35.94 -1.40 21.88
C SER A 13 -35.14 -2.41 22.69
N ILE A 14 -34.47 -3.34 22.01
CA ILE A 14 -33.52 -4.25 22.65
C ILE A 14 -32.33 -3.39 23.10
N PRO A 15 -31.99 -3.34 24.39
CA PRO A 15 -30.85 -2.58 24.87
C PRO A 15 -29.55 -3.27 24.39
N ARG A 16 -28.71 -2.47 23.73
CA ARG A 16 -27.35 -2.82 23.32
C ARG A 16 -26.53 -3.27 24.55
N PRO A 17 -25.79 -4.39 24.52
CA PRO A 17 -24.93 -4.75 25.62
C PRO A 17 -23.80 -3.71 25.78
N PRO A 18 -23.40 -3.38 27.03
CA PRO A 18 -22.35 -2.40 27.28
C PRO A 18 -20.98 -2.93 26.84
N PRO A 19 -20.05 -2.07 26.37
CA PRO A 19 -18.68 -2.48 26.16
C PRO A 19 -18.04 -2.83 27.52
N SER A 20 -17.44 -4.03 27.61
CA SER A 20 -16.72 -4.47 28.79
C SER A 20 -15.53 -3.55 29.11
N PRO A 21 -15.20 -3.37 30.40
CA PRO A 21 -14.36 -2.28 30.87
C PRO A 21 -12.88 -2.45 30.49
N LEU A 22 -12.29 -1.30 30.15
CA LEU A 22 -10.87 -1.03 30.03
C LEU A 22 -10.10 -1.61 31.23
N ARG A 23 -9.14 -2.51 30.97
CA ARG A 23 -8.13 -2.87 31.95
C ARG A 23 -7.08 -1.76 32.02
N SER A 24 -6.94 -1.21 33.21
CA SER A 24 -6.03 -0.14 33.58
C SER A 24 -4.55 -0.50 33.41
N ALA A 25 -3.86 0.40 32.72
CA ALA A 25 -2.46 0.82 32.81
C ALA A 25 -1.47 0.05 33.70
N THR A 26 -0.34 -0.33 33.08
CA THR A 26 1.01 -0.10 33.62
C THR A 26 1.89 0.49 32.50
N PRO A 27 2.70 1.53 32.78
CA PRO A 27 3.55 2.17 31.78
C PRO A 27 4.94 1.53 31.76
N LEU A 28 5.61 1.52 30.60
CA LEU A 28 7.08 1.59 30.46
C LEU A 28 7.45 1.68 28.97
N SER A 29 7.79 2.91 28.56
CA SER A 29 8.77 3.39 27.58
C SER A 29 8.88 2.82 26.15
N PRO A 30 9.17 3.70 25.15
CA PRO A 30 9.19 3.36 23.73
C PRO A 30 10.56 2.81 23.29
N VAL A 31 10.58 1.79 22.44
CA VAL A 31 11.78 1.39 21.69
C VAL A 31 11.56 1.66 20.22
N THR A 32 12.23 2.70 19.74
CA THR A 32 12.48 3.03 18.34
C THR A 32 13.43 1.99 17.73
N PRO A 33 13.25 1.52 16.48
CA PRO A 33 14.28 0.75 15.80
C PRO A 33 15.24 1.68 15.05
N THR A 34 16.46 1.84 15.57
CA THR A 34 17.62 2.40 14.84
C THR A 34 18.50 1.27 14.28
N PRO A 35 19.14 1.48 13.12
CA PRO A 35 19.95 0.45 12.43
C PRO A 35 21.32 0.25 13.10
N PRO A 36 21.93 -0.95 13.01
CA PRO A 36 23.25 -1.17 13.58
C PRO A 36 24.36 -0.63 12.68
N THR A 37 25.12 0.33 13.22
CA THR A 37 26.47 0.73 12.76
C THR A 37 27.50 -0.24 13.38
N PRO A 38 28.44 -0.82 12.62
CA PRO A 38 29.47 -1.68 13.19
C PRO A 38 30.64 -0.88 13.79
N THR A 39 30.93 -1.15 15.05
CA THR A 39 32.02 -0.58 15.85
C THR A 39 33.38 -1.13 15.41
N GLN A 40 34.34 -0.23 15.20
CA GLN A 40 35.77 -0.56 15.13
C GLN A 40 36.27 -1.06 16.49
N ALA A 41 36.99 -2.18 16.49
CA ALA A 41 37.91 -2.52 17.57
C ALA A 41 39.14 -3.23 16.98
N SER A 42 40.27 -2.59 17.23
CA SER A 42 41.61 -2.91 16.77
C SER A 42 42.16 -4.15 17.44
N SER A 43 42.75 -5.07 16.68
CA SER A 43 43.88 -5.89 17.13
C SER A 43 44.59 -6.48 15.90
N ALA A 44 45.83 -6.03 15.68
CA ALA A 44 46.78 -6.68 14.79
C ALA A 44 47.35 -7.94 15.49
N PRO A 45 47.77 -8.96 14.72
CA PRO A 45 49.19 -8.99 14.38
C PRO A 45 49.49 -9.43 12.94
N ALA A 46 50.75 -9.19 12.55
CA ALA A 46 51.33 -9.35 11.24
C ALA A 46 51.44 -10.80 10.75
N SER A 47 51.29 -11.02 9.43
CA SER A 47 52.36 -11.47 8.51
C SER A 47 51.84 -12.14 7.22
N SER A 48 52.57 -11.87 6.14
CA SER A 48 52.60 -12.55 4.83
C SER A 48 51.49 -12.27 3.79
N VAL A 49 51.87 -11.45 2.80
CA VAL A 49 51.18 -11.22 1.54
C VAL A 49 51.60 -12.30 0.54
N PRO A 50 50.66 -12.91 -0.21
CA PRO A 50 50.91 -13.09 -1.62
C PRO A 50 49.79 -12.46 -2.47
N SER A 51 50.21 -11.55 -3.35
CA SER A 51 49.39 -10.96 -4.40
C SER A 51 48.67 -12.01 -5.21
N ARG A 52 47.33 -12.03 -5.17
CA ARG A 52 46.52 -12.68 -6.21
C ARG A 52 45.47 -11.72 -6.73
N ARG A 53 45.82 -11.12 -7.87
CA ARG A 53 45.00 -10.29 -8.75
C ARG A 53 43.73 -11.06 -9.19
N PRO A 54 42.51 -10.56 -8.97
CA PRO A 54 41.36 -11.03 -9.71
C PRO A 54 41.27 -10.25 -11.02
N THR A 55 41.44 -10.96 -12.13
CA THR A 55 41.09 -10.49 -13.47
C THR A 55 39.58 -10.24 -13.55
N PRO A 56 39.08 -9.13 -14.12
CA PRO A 56 37.66 -8.98 -14.41
C PRO A 56 37.30 -9.88 -15.60
N SER A 57 36.92 -11.12 -15.33
CA SER A 57 36.22 -11.95 -16.32
C SER A 57 34.80 -11.43 -16.43
N ALA A 58 34.51 -10.80 -17.56
CA ALA A 58 33.17 -10.47 -17.97
C ALA A 58 32.33 -11.75 -18.08
N SER A 59 31.48 -12.00 -17.09
CA SER A 59 30.34 -12.89 -17.26
C SER A 59 29.12 -12.19 -16.68
N THR A 60 28.16 -11.91 -17.56
CA THR A 60 26.85 -11.35 -17.26
C THR A 60 26.20 -12.07 -16.08
N PRO A 61 25.60 -11.36 -15.10
CA PRO A 61 24.86 -12.01 -14.03
C PRO A 61 23.68 -12.78 -14.63
N PRO A 62 23.43 -14.04 -14.22
CA PRO A 62 22.39 -14.85 -14.81
C PRO A 62 21.02 -14.28 -14.42
N LYS A 63 20.34 -13.63 -15.39
CA LYS A 63 18.92 -13.22 -15.32
C LYS A 63 18.02 -14.33 -14.78
N THR A 64 18.43 -15.59 -14.94
CA THR A 64 17.81 -16.80 -14.42
C THR A 64 17.77 -16.87 -12.89
N ARG A 65 18.84 -16.46 -12.18
CA ARG A 65 18.91 -16.63 -10.72
C ARG A 65 17.99 -15.66 -9.98
N ALA A 66 17.89 -14.42 -10.46
CA ALA A 66 16.92 -13.45 -9.96
C ALA A 66 15.50 -13.96 -10.24
N ARG A 67 15.23 -14.41 -11.46
CA ARG A 67 13.94 -14.98 -11.83
C ARG A 67 13.55 -16.19 -10.98
N ASP A 68 14.50 -17.06 -10.64
CA ASP A 68 14.27 -18.22 -9.78
C ASP A 68 14.04 -17.82 -8.31
N LEU A 69 14.67 -16.76 -7.83
CA LEU A 69 14.41 -16.22 -6.50
C LEU A 69 13.01 -15.60 -6.43
N LEU A 70 12.63 -14.81 -7.42
CA LEU A 70 11.27 -14.25 -7.51
C LEU A 70 10.22 -15.37 -7.63
N ARG A 71 10.50 -16.43 -8.39
CA ARG A 71 9.62 -17.60 -8.49
C ARG A 71 9.41 -18.28 -7.13
N LYS A 72 10.46 -18.38 -6.31
CA LYS A 72 10.37 -18.92 -4.94
C LYS A 72 9.62 -17.99 -3.99
N HIS A 73 9.83 -16.67 -4.13
CA HIS A 73 9.18 -15.67 -3.30
C HIS A 73 7.68 -15.51 -3.59
N TYR A 74 7.28 -15.63 -4.85
CA TYR A 74 5.90 -15.42 -5.29
C TYR A 74 5.16 -16.72 -5.65
N GLY A 75 5.78 -17.89 -5.48
CA GLY A 75 5.13 -19.18 -5.75
C GLY A 75 4.86 -19.49 -7.24
N LEU A 76 5.35 -18.69 -8.20
CA LEU A 76 5.09 -18.83 -9.65
C LEU A 76 5.71 -20.09 -10.33
N GLY A 77 6.09 -21.11 -9.56
CA GLY A 77 6.67 -22.36 -10.07
C GLY A 77 6.12 -23.62 -9.42
N VAL A 78 5.28 -23.47 -8.41
CA VAL A 78 4.55 -24.54 -7.78
C VAL A 78 3.09 -24.16 -7.98
N GLY A 79 2.47 -24.71 -9.05
CA GLY A 79 1.01 -24.73 -9.10
C GLY A 79 0.50 -25.30 -7.77
N PRO A 80 -0.64 -24.84 -7.25
CA PRO A 80 -1.14 -25.25 -5.94
C PRO A 80 -0.90 -26.74 -5.76
N PRO A 81 -0.23 -27.18 -4.68
CA PRO A 81 -0.04 -28.61 -4.46
C PRO A 81 -1.40 -29.27 -4.66
N PRO A 82 -1.50 -30.33 -5.48
CA PRO A 82 -2.76 -31.04 -5.61
C PRO A 82 -3.21 -31.37 -4.19
N PRO A 83 -4.47 -31.07 -3.83
CA PRO A 83 -4.94 -31.31 -2.47
C PRO A 83 -4.58 -32.76 -2.13
N SER A 84 -3.84 -32.96 -1.05
CA SER A 84 -3.49 -34.29 -0.54
C SER A 84 -4.76 -34.91 0.02
N GLY A 85 -5.64 -35.35 -0.87
CA GLY A 85 -6.98 -35.84 -0.61
C GLY A 85 -7.69 -36.00 -1.95
N LYS A 86 -8.50 -37.05 -2.11
CA LYS A 86 -9.32 -37.19 -3.31
C LYS A 86 -10.27 -35.98 -3.33
N PRO A 87 -10.21 -35.06 -4.32
CA PRO A 87 -10.97 -33.82 -4.30
C PRO A 87 -12.49 -34.02 -4.42
N THR A 88 -12.92 -35.28 -4.55
CA THR A 88 -14.30 -35.72 -4.70
C THR A 88 -14.62 -36.84 -3.71
N ASP A 89 -14.03 -36.81 -2.51
CA ASP A 89 -14.42 -37.72 -1.44
C ASP A 89 -15.64 -37.12 -0.70
N PRO A 90 -16.82 -37.75 -0.75
CA PRO A 90 -17.98 -37.27 -0.01
C PRO A 90 -17.83 -37.44 1.51
N MET A 91 -16.82 -38.18 1.98
CA MET A 91 -16.59 -38.45 3.40
C MET A 91 -15.55 -37.53 4.05
N ASN A 92 -14.91 -36.67 3.26
CA ASN A 92 -13.91 -35.72 3.73
C ASN A 92 -14.56 -34.35 4.01
N LEU A 93 -14.34 -33.78 5.20
CA LEU A 93 -14.98 -32.51 5.62
C LEU A 93 -14.54 -31.30 4.78
N ASP A 94 -13.32 -31.31 4.24
CA ASP A 94 -12.75 -30.23 3.43
C ASP A 94 -13.10 -30.35 1.95
N SER A 95 -13.79 -31.43 1.56
CA SER A 95 -14.16 -31.72 0.18
C SER A 95 -15.37 -30.89 -0.25
N PRO A 96 -15.37 -30.32 -1.47
CA PRO A 96 -16.51 -29.58 -2.00
C PRO A 96 -17.75 -30.47 -2.26
N VAL A 97 -17.58 -31.80 -2.26
CA VAL A 97 -18.66 -32.78 -2.47
C VAL A 97 -19.03 -33.50 -1.16
N PHE A 98 -18.68 -32.92 -0.02
CA PHE A 98 -18.95 -33.50 1.31
C PHE A 98 -20.44 -33.77 1.53
N ASP A 99 -20.78 -35.02 1.90
CA ASP A 99 -22.12 -35.42 2.31
C ASP A 99 -22.18 -35.55 3.83
N ALA A 100 -22.69 -34.49 4.47
CA ALA A 100 -22.85 -34.43 5.92
C ALA A 100 -23.72 -35.55 6.49
N LYS A 101 -24.75 -36.00 5.76
CA LYS A 101 -25.67 -37.03 6.25
C LYS A 101 -24.99 -38.39 6.26
N ALA A 102 -24.36 -38.77 5.15
CA ALA A 102 -23.64 -40.04 5.06
C ALA A 102 -22.47 -40.10 6.05
N TYR A 103 -21.72 -39.00 6.21
CA TYR A 103 -20.65 -38.90 7.20
C TYR A 103 -21.17 -39.07 8.64
N TYR A 104 -22.27 -38.39 8.99
CA TYR A 104 -22.87 -38.52 10.30
C TYR A 104 -23.39 -39.93 10.58
N GLU A 105 -24.11 -40.54 9.63
CA GLU A 105 -24.63 -41.91 9.76
C GLU A 105 -23.51 -42.93 9.94
N GLN A 106 -22.42 -42.79 9.17
CA GLN A 106 -21.25 -43.63 9.35
C GLN A 106 -20.62 -43.41 10.73
N LEU A 107 -20.46 -42.15 11.15
CA LEU A 107 -19.81 -41.80 12.41
C LEU A 107 -20.58 -42.36 13.62
N ILE A 108 -21.90 -42.21 13.67
CA ILE A 108 -22.73 -42.70 14.79
C ILE A 108 -22.83 -44.24 14.82
N THR A 109 -22.77 -44.90 13.66
CA THR A 109 -22.87 -46.35 13.57
C THR A 109 -21.56 -47.04 13.92
N THR A 110 -20.42 -46.40 13.64
CA THR A 110 -19.09 -47.02 13.76
C THR A 110 -18.27 -46.55 14.96
N SER A 111 -18.60 -45.39 15.55
CA SER A 111 -17.82 -44.79 16.63
C SER A 111 -18.43 -45.02 18.01
N SER A 112 -17.57 -45.09 19.03
CA SER A 112 -18.01 -45.12 20.43
C SER A 112 -18.45 -43.73 20.91
N LEU A 113 -19.31 -43.67 21.93
CA LEU A 113 -19.79 -42.40 22.51
C LEU A 113 -18.65 -41.45 22.94
N PRO A 114 -17.58 -41.90 23.63
CA PRO A 114 -16.46 -41.02 23.97
C PRO A 114 -15.76 -40.43 22.74
N THR A 115 -15.62 -41.21 21.67
CA THR A 115 -15.06 -40.74 20.39
C THR A 115 -15.94 -39.66 19.77
N LEU A 116 -17.25 -39.85 19.81
CA LEU A 116 -18.22 -38.89 19.27
C LEU A 116 -18.18 -37.55 20.02
N LEU A 117 -18.15 -37.58 21.36
CA LEU A 117 -18.03 -36.37 22.18
C LEU A 117 -16.70 -35.64 21.95
N LYS A 118 -15.60 -36.38 21.75
CA LYS A 118 -14.32 -35.77 21.39
C LYS A 118 -14.41 -35.08 20.03
N ARG A 119 -14.99 -35.74 19.03
CA ARG A 119 -15.12 -35.19 17.68
C ARG A 119 -16.05 -33.97 17.66
N GLU A 120 -17.12 -33.97 18.45
CA GLU A 120 -17.98 -32.80 18.64
C GLU A 120 -17.19 -31.59 19.17
N ASN A 121 -16.42 -31.79 20.24
CA ASN A 121 -15.61 -30.70 20.82
C ASN A 121 -14.55 -30.17 19.85
N GLU A 122 -13.95 -31.06 19.07
CA GLU A 122 -12.98 -30.70 18.03
C GLU A 122 -13.62 -29.83 16.94
N ILE A 123 -14.75 -30.27 16.37
CA ILE A 123 -15.48 -29.51 15.35
C ILE A 123 -15.98 -28.17 15.91
N LEU A 124 -16.45 -28.12 17.17
CA LEU A 124 -16.82 -26.86 17.81
C LEU A 124 -15.62 -25.91 17.99
N GLY A 125 -14.43 -26.45 18.22
CA GLY A 125 -13.18 -25.70 18.22
C GLY A 125 -12.87 -25.13 16.84
N GLU A 126 -12.87 -26.00 15.81
CA GLU A 126 -12.64 -25.63 14.41
C GLU A 126 -13.62 -24.53 13.94
N ILE A 127 -14.91 -24.65 14.27
CA ILE A 127 -15.93 -23.63 13.92
C ILE A 127 -15.60 -22.27 14.54
N ARG A 128 -15.17 -22.24 15.81
CA ARG A 128 -14.82 -20.98 16.50
C ARG A 128 -13.56 -20.36 15.92
N GLU A 129 -12.57 -21.18 15.61
CA GLU A 129 -11.33 -20.74 14.96
C GLU A 129 -11.62 -20.14 13.59
N LEU A 130 -12.36 -20.86 12.73
CA LEU A 130 -12.76 -20.37 11.41
C LEU A 130 -13.58 -19.08 11.47
N ASP A 131 -14.50 -18.92 12.43
CA ASP A 131 -15.21 -17.64 12.56
C ASP A 131 -14.27 -16.52 13.02
N SER A 132 -13.32 -16.79 13.91
CA SER A 132 -12.32 -15.80 14.33
C SER A 132 -11.40 -15.38 13.18
N GLU A 133 -10.97 -16.33 12.34
CA GLU A 133 -10.18 -16.05 11.13
C GLU A 133 -10.98 -15.23 10.13
N ARG A 134 -12.25 -15.60 9.89
CA ARG A 134 -13.16 -14.84 9.03
C ARG A 134 -13.34 -13.41 9.53
N GLN A 135 -13.56 -13.23 10.83
CA GLN A 135 -13.70 -11.89 11.43
C GLN A 135 -12.41 -11.07 11.28
N SER A 136 -11.25 -11.69 11.52
CA SER A 136 -9.94 -11.06 11.35
C SER A 136 -9.71 -10.60 9.90
N LEU A 137 -10.01 -11.46 8.92
CA LEU A 137 -9.88 -11.13 7.51
C LEU A 137 -10.79 -9.97 7.10
N VAL A 138 -12.07 -10.03 7.52
CA VAL A 138 -13.05 -8.97 7.26
C VAL A 138 -12.59 -7.65 7.88
N TYR A 139 -12.08 -7.68 9.11
CA TYR A 139 -11.54 -6.49 9.77
C TYR A 139 -10.35 -5.90 9.02
N ASN A 140 -9.34 -6.72 8.70
CA ASN A 140 -8.16 -6.26 7.98
C ASN A 140 -8.53 -5.67 6.62
N HIS A 141 -9.38 -6.36 5.86
CA HIS A 141 -9.78 -5.86 4.54
C HIS A 141 -10.57 -4.56 4.63
N HIS A 142 -11.52 -4.44 5.57
CA HIS A 142 -12.24 -3.18 5.75
C HIS A 142 -11.32 -2.05 6.22
N HIS A 143 -10.39 -2.35 7.13
CA HIS A 143 -9.43 -1.36 7.60
C HIS A 143 -8.52 -0.86 6.47
N GLU A 144 -8.02 -1.78 5.64
CA GLU A 144 -7.21 -1.44 4.46
C GLU A 144 -7.99 -0.65 3.41
N LEU A 145 -9.24 -1.02 3.14
CA LEU A 145 -10.09 -0.28 2.19
C LEU A 145 -10.37 1.15 2.68
N ILE A 146 -10.60 1.34 3.97
CA ILE A 146 -10.78 2.66 4.57
C ILE A 146 -9.48 3.46 4.42
N ALA A 147 -8.34 2.90 4.80
CA ALA A 147 -7.04 3.56 4.68
C ALA A 147 -6.68 3.92 3.23
N ALA A 148 -7.01 3.05 2.27
CA ALA A 148 -6.84 3.32 0.85
C ALA A 148 -7.77 4.45 0.38
N SER A 149 -9.03 4.45 0.81
CA SER A 149 -9.98 5.53 0.54
C SER A 149 -9.48 6.88 1.08
N ASP A 150 -8.97 6.91 2.30
CA ASP A 150 -8.38 8.12 2.91
C ASP A 150 -7.16 8.60 2.12
N THR A 151 -6.33 7.66 1.66
CA THR A 151 -5.17 7.97 0.81
C THR A 151 -5.60 8.57 -0.53
N ILE A 152 -6.63 8.01 -1.18
CA ILE A 152 -7.20 8.53 -2.42
C ILE A 152 -7.77 9.94 -2.21
N ALA A 153 -8.49 10.18 -1.11
CA ALA A 153 -9.00 11.49 -0.76
C ALA A 153 -7.86 12.52 -0.58
N ALA A 154 -6.82 12.16 0.17
CA ALA A 154 -5.65 13.01 0.36
C ALA A 154 -4.86 13.27 -0.94
N MET A 155 -4.79 12.28 -1.84
CA MET A 155 -4.20 12.45 -3.18
C MET A 155 -5.03 13.40 -4.03
N LYS A 156 -6.36 13.28 -3.99
CA LYS A 156 -7.28 14.17 -4.72
C LYS A 156 -7.11 15.62 -4.28
N THR A 157 -7.13 15.89 -2.96
CA THR A 157 -6.93 17.25 -2.43
C THR A 157 -5.58 17.83 -2.83
N ARG A 158 -4.50 17.02 -2.84
CA ARG A 158 -3.19 17.48 -3.31
C ARG A 158 -3.14 17.76 -4.82
N ALA A 159 -3.88 17.00 -5.62
CA ALA A 159 -3.99 17.27 -7.06
C ALA A 159 -4.75 18.58 -7.32
N GLU A 160 -5.84 18.83 -6.57
CA GLU A 160 -6.61 20.08 -6.65
C GLU A 160 -5.77 21.31 -6.23
N SER A 161 -4.96 21.20 -5.18
CA SER A 161 -4.05 22.30 -4.80
C SER A 161 -2.98 22.58 -5.86
N LEU A 162 -2.46 21.52 -6.50
CA LEU A 162 -1.45 21.67 -7.56
C LEU A 162 -2.04 22.36 -8.80
N ASP A 163 -3.29 22.08 -9.15
CA ASP A 163 -3.97 22.74 -10.27
C ASP A 163 -4.11 24.25 -10.01
N ALA A 164 -4.51 24.63 -8.79
CA ALA A 164 -4.55 26.04 -8.37
C ALA A 164 -3.17 26.73 -8.42
N ASP A 165 -2.11 26.02 -8.00
CA ASP A 165 -0.74 26.54 -8.08
C ASP A 165 -0.28 26.73 -9.54
N LEU A 166 -0.65 25.82 -10.45
CA LEU A 166 -0.36 25.94 -11.87
C LEU A 166 -1.09 27.11 -12.52
N ASP A 167 -2.34 27.37 -12.14
CA ASP A 167 -3.08 28.53 -12.64
C ASP A 167 -2.45 29.84 -12.16
N ARG A 168 -2.06 29.92 -10.89
CA ARG A 168 -1.31 31.07 -10.38
C ARG A 168 0.03 31.28 -11.10
N LEU A 169 0.72 30.19 -11.45
CA LEU A 169 1.95 30.26 -12.23
C LEU A 169 1.70 30.80 -13.66
N LYS A 170 0.61 30.37 -14.32
CA LYS A 170 0.22 30.90 -15.65
C LYS A 170 -0.09 32.39 -15.59
N GLU A 171 -0.83 32.84 -14.57
CA GLU A 171 -1.11 34.27 -14.36
C GLU A 171 0.18 35.07 -14.22
N ALA A 172 1.11 34.63 -13.38
CA ALA A 172 2.41 35.27 -13.20
C ALA A 172 3.21 35.34 -14.52
N PHE A 173 3.24 34.27 -15.32
CA PHE A 173 3.88 34.30 -16.64
C PHE A 173 3.18 35.27 -17.62
N SER A 174 1.85 35.36 -17.57
CA SER A 174 1.11 36.34 -18.38
C SER A 174 1.45 37.78 -17.98
N GLU A 175 1.58 38.06 -16.67
CA GLU A 175 2.01 39.37 -16.19
C GLU A 175 3.43 39.69 -16.62
N ILE A 176 4.36 38.75 -16.48
CA ILE A 176 5.75 38.91 -16.94
C ILE A 176 5.77 39.18 -18.44
N SER A 177 5.01 38.43 -19.24
CA SER A 177 4.94 38.65 -20.68
C SER A 177 4.36 40.03 -21.03
N ARG A 178 3.34 40.49 -20.30
CA ARG A 178 2.77 41.83 -20.47
C ARG A 178 3.80 42.91 -20.16
N LEU A 179 4.48 42.81 -19.02
CA LEU A 179 5.52 43.76 -18.58
C LEU A 179 6.71 43.76 -19.54
N ALA A 180 7.16 42.59 -20.00
CA ALA A 180 8.25 42.49 -20.97
C ALA A 180 7.89 43.16 -22.30
N ASN A 181 6.64 43.00 -22.77
CA ASN A 181 6.18 43.66 -23.98
C ASN A 181 6.03 45.18 -23.81
N GLU A 182 5.60 45.64 -22.64
CA GLU A 182 5.54 47.07 -22.29
C GLU A 182 6.94 47.72 -22.30
N VAL A 183 7.93 47.07 -21.68
CA VAL A 183 9.34 47.53 -21.69
C VAL A 183 9.92 47.51 -23.11
N ALA A 184 9.63 46.49 -23.92
CA ALA A 184 10.11 46.41 -25.29
C ALA A 184 9.56 47.55 -26.18
N ILE A 185 8.34 48.02 -25.92
CA ILE A 185 7.75 49.15 -26.65
C ILE A 185 8.49 50.46 -26.32
N GLU A 186 8.87 50.66 -25.05
CA GLU A 186 9.59 51.86 -24.60
C GLU A 186 11.02 51.96 -25.20
N GLU A 187 11.68 50.82 -25.45
CA GLU A 187 13.00 50.78 -26.10
C GLU A 187 12.96 51.00 -27.62
N THR A 188 11.78 50.89 -28.25
CA THR A 188 11.61 51.02 -29.72
C THR A 188 11.13 52.39 -30.19
N SER A 189 11.07 53.40 -29.33
CA SER A 189 10.76 54.78 -29.75
C SER A 189 11.89 55.30 -30.67
N PRO A 190 11.65 55.52 -31.99
CA PRO A 190 12.69 55.94 -32.91
C PRO A 190 12.73 57.47 -32.99
N ASP A 191 13.66 58.08 -32.26
CA ASP A 191 14.04 59.50 -32.39
C ASP A 191 15.55 59.58 -32.07
N VAL A 192 16.52 59.78 -32.97
CA VAL A 192 16.61 60.48 -34.26
C VAL A 192 17.73 59.82 -35.11
N ALA A 193 17.49 59.67 -36.42
CA ALA A 193 18.48 59.21 -37.43
C ALA A 193 19.38 60.37 -37.96
N PRO A 194 20.49 60.10 -38.68
CA PRO A 194 21.69 60.95 -38.75
C PRO A 194 21.78 61.88 -39.98
N SER A 195 22.29 63.11 -39.79
CA SER A 195 22.90 64.00 -40.80
C SER A 195 23.45 65.25 -40.07
N HIS A 196 24.64 65.81 -40.29
CA HIS A 196 25.27 66.22 -41.53
C HIS A 196 26.81 66.30 -41.41
N THR A 197 27.50 65.79 -42.42
CA THR A 197 28.84 66.25 -42.84
C THR A 197 28.78 67.74 -43.18
N THR A 198 29.64 68.56 -42.58
CA THR A 198 30.14 69.78 -43.22
C THR A 198 31.60 69.96 -42.80
N GLU A 199 32.47 69.57 -43.72
CA GLU A 199 33.89 69.83 -43.74
C GLU A 199 34.11 71.34 -43.82
N ASN A 200 34.54 71.94 -42.72
CA ASN A 200 34.97 73.34 -42.69
C ASN A 200 36.47 73.38 -42.97
N THR A 201 36.85 73.55 -44.23
CA THR A 201 38.21 73.98 -44.61
C THR A 201 38.09 75.10 -45.63
N GLN A 202 38.03 76.32 -45.12
CA GLN A 202 38.33 77.51 -45.89
C GLN A 202 39.13 78.47 -45.01
N VAL A 203 40.46 78.33 -45.08
CA VAL A 203 41.40 79.41 -44.80
C VAL A 203 42.20 79.60 -46.10
N TRP A 204 41.72 80.55 -46.90
CA TRP A 204 42.51 81.24 -47.91
C TRP A 204 43.08 82.50 -47.26
N GLU A 205 44.35 82.76 -47.49
CA GLU A 205 45.08 84.04 -47.54
C GLU A 205 46.56 83.72 -47.24
N HIS A 206 47.57 84.15 -47.98
CA HIS A 206 47.67 84.84 -49.25
C HIS A 206 49.14 84.72 -49.70
#